data_AF-A0A1I3HX80-F1
#
_entry.id   AF-A0A1I3HX80-F1
#
_cell.length_a   1.000
_cell.length_b   1.000
_cell.length_c   1.000
_cell.angle_alpha   90.00
_cell.angle_beta   90.00
_cell.angle_gamma   90.00
#
_symmetry.space_group_name_H-M   'P 1'
#
loop_
_entity.id
_entity.type
_entity.pdbx_description
1 polymer ?
#
loop_
_entity_poly.entity_id
_entity_poly.type
_entity_poly.pdbx_seq_one_letter_code
_entity_poly.pdbx_strand_id
1 'polypeptide(L)' 'MFITVVAVLCRLSGAASGSCVEEIVTDSNMTPDISMMACAVGAQAPLAKWMGEHPIYHANWRLERFKCVPGHYEIKGRA' A
#
# COMPACT_ATOMS: atom_id res chain seq x y z
N MET A 1 17.74 3.62 -7.98
CA MET A 1 16.69 2.66 -8.35
C MET A 1 15.39 3.16 -7.74
N PHE A 2 14.36 3.41 -8.55
CA PHE A 2 13.07 3.88 -8.06
C PHE A 2 12.27 2.72 -7.48
N ILE A 3 11.58 2.92 -6.37
CA ILE A 3 10.73 1.93 -5.69
C ILE A 3 9.38 2.58 -5.38
N THR A 4 8.30 1.86 -5.64
CA THR A 4 6.95 2.22 -5.20
C THR A 4 6.44 1.20 -4.18
N VAL A 5 5.88 1.69 -3.08
CA VAL A 5 5.22 0.88 -2.06
C VAL A 5 3.73 0.87 -2.34
N VAL A 6 3.19 -0.33 -2.54
CA VAL A 6 1.77 -0.52 -2.86
C VAL A 6 1.11 -1.33 -1.76
N ALA A 7 0.09 -0.79 -1.12
CA ALA A 7 -0.76 -1.52 -0.18
C ALA A 7 -1.91 -2.21 -0.94
N VAL A 8 -2.22 -3.44 -0.55
CA VAL A 8 -3.43 -4.15 -0.99
C VAL A 8 -4.39 -4.19 0.19
N LEU A 9 -5.53 -3.51 0.03
CA LEU A 9 -6.50 -3.27 1.09
C LEU A 9 -7.82 -3.95 0.74
N CYS A 10 -8.37 -4.74 1.65
CA CYS A 10 -9.65 -5.40 1.44
C CYS A 10 -10.69 -4.89 2.45
N ARG A 11 -11.94 -4.70 2.01
CA ARG A 11 -13.04 -4.28 2.89
C ARG A 11 -13.41 -5.38 3.88
N LEU A 12 -13.72 -4.99 5.11
CA LEU A 12 -14.14 -5.87 6.20
C LEU A 12 -15.64 -6.22 6.17
N SER A 13 -16.46 -5.52 5.37
CA SER A 13 -17.90 -5.71 5.31
C SER A 13 -18.31 -6.84 4.35
N GLY A 14 -18.69 -7.99 4.93
CA GLY A 14 -19.71 -8.91 4.39
C GLY A 14 -19.34 -9.82 3.21
N ALA A 15 -19.13 -11.12 3.51
CA ALA A 15 -19.34 -12.34 2.69
C ALA A 15 -18.79 -12.45 1.26
N ALA A 16 -18.22 -11.41 0.66
CA ALA A 16 -17.59 -11.46 -0.65
C ALA A 16 -16.11 -11.14 -0.49
N SER A 17 -15.29 -12.18 -0.50
CA SER A 17 -13.89 -12.11 -0.93
C SER A 17 -13.83 -11.53 -2.35
N GLY A 18 -13.89 -10.20 -2.50
CA GLY A 18 -14.06 -9.62 -3.83
C GLY A 18 -13.59 -8.18 -4.07
N SER A 19 -13.58 -7.30 -3.07
CA SER A 19 -13.17 -5.90 -3.29
C SER A 19 -11.91 -5.56 -2.50
N CYS A 20 -10.77 -6.01 -3.03
CA CYS A 20 -9.47 -5.52 -2.64
C CYS A 20 -9.04 -4.42 -3.62
N VAL A 21 -8.51 -3.32 -3.10
CA VAL A 21 -7.97 -2.22 -3.89
C VAL A 21 -6.47 -2.10 -3.65
N GLU A 22 -5.75 -1.70 -4.68
CA GLU A 22 -4.35 -1.33 -4.56
C GLU A 22 -4.26 0.18 -4.32
N GLU A 23 -3.36 0.60 -3.45
CA GLU A 23 -3.08 2.00 -3.16
C GLU A 23 -1.58 2.25 -3.15
N ILE A 24 -1.15 3.34 -3.78
CA ILE A 24 0.25 3.78 -3.72
C ILE A 24 0.42 4.56 -2.41
N VAL A 25 1.23 4.00 -1.52
CA VAL A 25 1.43 4.55 -0.18
C VAL A 25 2.55 5.57 -0.17
N THR A 26 3.65 5.25 -0.85
CA THR A 26 4.79 6.14 -1.05
C THR A 26 5.62 5.63 -2.23
N ASP A 27 6.51 6.48 -2.74
CA ASP A 27 7.49 6.14 -3.74
C ASP A 27 8.85 6.82 -3.45
N SER A 28 9.88 6.51 -4.23
CA SER A 28 11.20 7.12 -4.08
C SER A 28 11.25 8.62 -4.42
N ASN A 29 10.16 9.23 -4.91
CA ASN A 29 10.06 10.68 -5.06
C ASN A 29 9.61 11.33 -3.74
N MET A 30 8.64 10.70 -3.06
CA MET A 30 8.16 11.13 -1.74
C MET A 30 9.10 10.72 -0.60
N THR A 31 9.87 9.64 -0.76
CA THR A 31 10.77 9.11 0.26
C THR A 31 12.09 8.65 -0.40
N PRO A 32 13.06 9.55 -0.64
CA PRO A 32 14.25 9.25 -1.45
C PRO A 32 15.14 8.15 -0.87
N ASP A 33 15.08 7.92 0.45
CA ASP A 33 15.88 6.89 1.14
C ASP A 33 15.27 5.47 1.10
N ILE A 34 14.11 5.29 0.44
CA ILE A 34 13.47 3.98 0.39
C ILE A 34 14.19 3.03 -0.58
N SER A 35 14.80 1.99 -0.03
CA SER A 35 15.40 0.89 -0.80
C SER A 35 14.48 -0.32 -0.87
N MET A 36 14.73 -1.22 -1.83
CA MET A 36 13.95 -2.45 -2.00
C MET A 36 13.99 -3.34 -0.75
N MET A 37 15.16 -3.45 -0.11
CA MET A 37 15.36 -4.21 1.13
C MET A 37 14.66 -3.54 2.31
N ALA A 38 14.75 -2.21 2.42
CA ALA A 38 14.06 -1.45 3.46
C ALA A 38 12.53 -1.59 3.34
N CYS A 39 11.99 -1.58 2.12
CA CYS A 39 10.58 -1.82 1.88
C CYS A 39 10.17 -3.25 2.27
N ALA A 40 10.91 -4.28 1.82
CA ALA A 40 10.56 -5.67 2.06
C ALA A 40 10.52 -6.04 3.56
N VAL A 41 11.43 -5.49 4.35
CA VAL A 41 11.56 -5.81 5.78
C VAL A 41 10.81 -4.81 6.68
N GLY A 42 10.82 -3.53 6.32
CA GLY A 42 10.45 -2.43 7.21
C GLY A 42 9.17 -1.69 6.87
N ALA A 43 8.51 -1.96 5.74
CA ALA A 43 7.35 -1.17 5.34
C ALA A 43 6.10 -1.38 6.22
N GLN A 44 6.03 -2.46 7.01
CA GLN A 44 4.82 -2.83 7.77
C GLN A 44 4.37 -1.77 8.77
N ALA A 45 5.29 -1.26 9.60
CA ALA A 45 4.98 -0.23 10.60
C ALA A 45 4.54 1.11 9.96
N PRO A 46 5.25 1.69 8.98
CA PRO A 46 4.80 2.90 8.30
C PRO A 46 3.50 2.68 7.50
N LEU A 47 3.27 1.48 6.94
CA LEU A 47 2.00 1.11 6.29
C LEU A 47 0.83 1.14 7.27
N ALA A 48 1.00 0.56 8.46
CA ALA A 48 -0.03 0.56 9.50
C ALA A 48 -0.34 1.97 9.98
N LYS A 49 0.69 2.80 10.18
CA LYS A 49 0.52 4.22 10.52
C LYS A 49 -0.25 4.97 9.42
N TRP A 50 0.20 4.86 8.16
CA TRP A 50 -0.46 5.47 7.01
C TRP A 50 -1.94 5.05 6.92
N MET A 51 -2.24 3.77 7.11
CA MET A 51 -3.63 3.28 7.09
C MET A 51 -4.49 3.91 8.18
N GLY A 52 -3.96 4.03 9.40
CA GLY A 52 -4.67 4.64 10.53
C GLY A 52 -4.90 6.14 10.35
N GLU A 53 -4.02 6.83 9.64
CA GLU A 53 -4.16 8.25 9.31
C GLU A 53 -5.05 8.48 8.07
N HIS A 54 -5.27 7.46 7.24
CA HIS A 54 -6.00 7.60 5.99
C HIS A 54 -7.53 7.69 6.20
N PRO A 55 -8.19 8.78 5.75
CA PRO A 55 -9.61 9.02 6.01
C PRO A 55 -10.55 7.92 5.49
N ILE A 56 -10.16 7.18 4.46
CA ILE A 56 -10.97 6.10 3.87
C ILE A 56 -10.62 4.74 4.49
N TYR A 57 -9.37 4.51 4.86
CA TYR A 57 -8.86 3.17 5.18
C TYR A 57 -8.73 2.89 6.69
N HIS A 58 -8.88 3.92 7.53
CA HIS A 58 -8.85 3.75 8.99
C HIS A 58 -10.02 2.91 9.55
N ALA A 59 -11.15 2.82 8.84
CA ALA A 59 -12.34 2.10 9.27
C ALA A 59 -12.86 1.16 8.17
N ASN A 60 -13.21 -0.08 8.53
CA ASN A 60 -13.77 -1.09 7.63
C ASN A 60 -12.85 -1.60 6.51
N TRP A 61 -11.54 -1.38 6.62
CA TRP A 61 -10.53 -1.94 5.72
C TRP A 61 -9.45 -2.70 6.50
N ARG A 62 -8.81 -3.65 5.82
CA ARG A 62 -7.69 -4.42 6.35
C ARG A 62 -6.56 -4.45 5.34
N LEU A 63 -5.33 -4.31 5.83
CA LEU A 63 -4.13 -4.61 5.04
C LEU A 63 -4.05 -6.12 4.81
N GLU A 64 -4.21 -6.55 3.57
CA GLU A 64 -4.07 -7.95 3.19
C GLU A 64 -2.60 -8.28 2.91
N ARG A 65 -1.94 -7.41 2.14
CA ARG A 65 -0.51 -7.50 1.81
C ARG A 65 0.01 -6.14 1.33
N PHE A 66 1.32 -6.04 1.16
CA PHE A 66 1.95 -4.93 0.48
C PHE A 66 2.98 -5.44 -0.54
N LYS A 67 3.35 -4.59 -1.49
CA LYS A 67 4.32 -4.88 -2.54
C LYS A 67 5.35 -3.76 -2.60
N CYS A 68 6.59 -4.15 -2.90
CA CYS A 68 7.69 -3.25 -3.21
C CYS A 68 7.99 -3.40 -4.69
N VAL A 69 7.55 -2.45 -5.51
CA VAL A 69 7.69 -2.53 -6.97
C VAL A 69 8.86 -1.66 -7.41
N PRO A 70 9.83 -2.19 -8.18
CA PRO A 70 10.85 -1.35 -8.79
C PRO A 70 10.27 -0.55 -9.96
N GLY A 71 10.56 0.75 -10.00
CA GLY A 71 10.04 1.69 -11.00
C GLY A 71 8.71 2.33 -10.59
N HIS A 72 8.21 3.23 -11.44
CA HIS A 72 6.91 3.87 -11.24
C HIS A 72 5.80 2.83 -11.39
N TYR A 73 4.96 2.70 -10.35
CA TYR A 73 3.79 1.83 -10.40
C TYR A 73 2.55 2.62 -10.77
N GLU A 74 1.78 2.09 -11.71
CA GLU A 74 0.43 2.58 -12.03
C GLU A 74 -0.59 1.50 -11.66
N ILE A 75 -1.60 1.88 -10.88
CA ILE A 75 -2.67 0.97 -10.48
C ILE A 75 -3.55 0.72 -11.71
N LYS A 76 -3.52 -0.50 -12.26
CA LYS A 76 -4.35 -0.88 -13.40
C LYS A 76 -5.81 -1.04 -12.97
N GLY A 77 -6.73 -0.41 -13.70
CA GLY A 77 -8.18 -0.52 -13.45
C GLY A 77 -8.75 0.52 -12.47
N ARG A 78 -7.95 1.49 -12.04
CA ARG A 78 -8.42 2.76 -11.46
C ARG A 78 -8.64 3.74 -12.61
N ALA A 79 -9.89 3.91 -13.03
CA ALA A 79 -10.32 4.95 -13.97
C ALA A 79 -10.89 6.14 -13.19
#